data_AF-A0A7X8LGN1-F1
#
_entry.id   AF-A0A7X8LGN1-F1
#
_cell.length_a   1.000
_cell.length_b   1.000
_cell.length_c   1.000
_cell.angle_alpha   90.00
_cell.angle_beta   90.00
_cell.angle_gamma   90.00
#
_symmetry.space_group_name_H-M   'P 1'
#
loop_
_entity.id
_entity.type
_entity.pdbx_description
1 polymer ?
#
loop_
_entity_poly.entity_id
_entity_poly.type
_entity_poly.pdbx_seq_one_letter_code
_entity_poly.pdbx_strand_id
1 'polypeptide(L)'
;GPGGGALGNGDNSNYSGGGGGHGGQGGQYQSRGSGGPAYDNYRKPQMAGSGGGGRLNYNYRGGAGGGVVRIASTERLVVDGVMMANGQDSSYYCVGGGAGGAIWLSCRKLAGSGTIQADGGKAGNNSGAGAGGRIAIWRATDALGSELQVSAVAGSGDDQNGLEDGTVFWKLLEGTILMLR
;
A
#
# COMPACT_ATOMS: atom_id res chain seq x y z
N GLY A 1 -6.71 -8.78 -5.35
CA GLY A 1 -6.76 -8.07 -6.63
C GLY A 1 -5.73 -8.67 -7.57
N PRO A 2 -5.27 -7.93 -8.59
CA PRO A 2 -4.29 -8.41 -9.58
C PRO A 2 -2.96 -8.87 -8.98
N GLY A 3 -2.54 -8.28 -7.86
CA GLY A 3 -1.35 -8.65 -7.09
C GLY A 3 -1.66 -9.56 -5.91
N GLY A 4 -2.59 -10.52 -6.04
CA GLY A 4 -2.88 -11.47 -4.95
C GLY A 4 -1.66 -12.33 -4.64
N GLY A 5 -1.34 -12.51 -3.35
CA GLY A 5 -0.30 -13.44 -2.93
C GLY A 5 -0.69 -14.89 -3.23
N ALA A 6 0.28 -15.73 -3.59
CA ALA A 6 0.03 -17.15 -3.86
C ALA A 6 -0.49 -17.87 -2.62
N LEU A 7 -1.42 -18.81 -2.81
CA LEU A 7 -1.97 -19.64 -1.73
C LEU A 7 -0.92 -20.65 -1.24
N GLY A 8 -0.94 -20.94 0.06
CA GLY A 8 -0.25 -22.09 0.63
C GLY A 8 -1.01 -23.38 0.28
N ASN A 9 -0.39 -24.25 -0.52
CA ASN A 9 -1.02 -25.45 -1.10
C ASN A 9 -0.91 -26.71 -0.23
N GLY A 10 -0.29 -26.65 0.95
CA GLY A 10 -0.43 -27.73 1.92
C GLY A 10 0.28 -29.06 1.61
N ASP A 11 0.89 -29.21 0.44
CA ASP A 11 1.84 -30.29 0.17
C ASP A 11 3.20 -29.95 0.79
N ASN A 12 3.96 -30.97 1.19
CA ASN A 12 5.15 -30.94 2.06
C ASN A 12 6.28 -29.91 1.76
N SER A 13 6.16 -29.08 0.72
CA SER A 13 7.12 -28.04 0.34
C SER A 13 6.57 -26.60 0.29
N ASN A 14 5.25 -26.34 0.28
CA ASN A 14 4.67 -24.99 0.09
C ASN A 14 3.43 -24.71 0.95
N TYR A 15 3.64 -24.57 2.26
CA TYR A 15 2.59 -24.19 3.21
C TYR A 15 2.34 -22.69 3.29
N SER A 16 3.27 -21.86 2.83
CA SER A 16 3.33 -20.42 3.07
C SER A 16 2.51 -19.63 2.04
N GLY A 17 1.58 -18.80 2.51
CA GLY A 17 0.94 -17.79 1.69
C GLY A 17 1.88 -16.62 1.39
N GLY A 18 1.93 -16.19 0.13
CA GLY A 18 2.69 -15.01 -0.29
C GLY A 18 2.01 -13.72 0.13
N GLY A 19 2.75 -12.62 0.24
CA GLY A 19 2.20 -11.30 0.53
C GLY A 19 1.46 -10.71 -0.67
N GLY A 20 0.46 -9.86 -0.42
CA GLY A 20 -0.17 -9.09 -1.48
C GLY A 20 0.78 -8.05 -2.08
N GLY A 21 0.74 -7.83 -3.40
CA GLY A 21 1.39 -6.73 -4.10
C GLY A 21 0.43 -5.58 -4.41
N HIS A 22 0.97 -4.36 -4.59
CA HIS A 22 0.25 -3.21 -5.19
C HIS A 22 1.23 -2.13 -5.67
N GLY A 23 1.75 -1.31 -4.76
CA GLY A 23 2.74 -0.27 -5.06
C GLY A 23 4.11 -0.85 -5.40
N GLY A 24 4.48 -1.91 -4.67
CA GLY A 24 5.62 -2.79 -4.93
C GLY A 24 5.21 -4.26 -4.99
N GLN A 25 6.20 -5.14 -5.14
CA GLN A 25 6.05 -6.59 -5.05
C GLN A 25 5.85 -7.05 -3.59
N GLY A 26 4.89 -7.95 -3.38
CA GLY A 26 4.63 -8.59 -2.10
C GLY A 26 5.76 -9.57 -1.72
N GLY A 27 5.98 -9.75 -0.42
CA GLY A 27 7.03 -10.61 0.09
C GLY A 27 6.75 -12.09 -0.16
N GLN A 28 7.83 -12.84 -0.32
CA GLN A 28 7.85 -14.30 -0.36
C GLN A 28 8.64 -14.81 0.85
N TYR A 29 8.13 -15.80 1.57
CA TYR A 29 8.89 -16.42 2.66
C TYR A 29 9.90 -17.40 2.08
N GLN A 30 11.19 -17.09 2.19
CA GLN A 30 12.28 -17.89 1.59
C GLN A 30 12.00 -18.12 0.09
N SER A 31 11.80 -19.36 -0.32
CA SER A 31 11.47 -19.74 -1.71
C SER A 31 10.04 -20.27 -1.87
N ARG A 32 9.13 -19.93 -0.93
CA ARG A 32 7.80 -20.52 -0.80
C ARG A 32 6.71 -19.46 -0.86
N GLY A 33 5.66 -19.75 -1.65
CA GLY A 33 4.49 -18.89 -1.78
C GLY A 33 4.84 -17.52 -2.36
N SER A 34 4.86 -17.41 -3.68
CA SER A 34 5.21 -16.16 -4.36
C SER A 34 4.33 -14.99 -3.93
N GLY A 35 4.95 -13.86 -3.62
CA GLY A 35 4.23 -12.62 -3.41
C GLY A 35 3.62 -12.09 -4.69
N GLY A 36 2.58 -11.27 -4.55
CA GLY A 36 1.89 -10.69 -5.70
C GLY A 36 2.70 -9.57 -6.36
N PRO A 37 2.59 -9.39 -7.69
CA PRO A 37 3.28 -8.30 -8.39
C PRO A 37 2.67 -6.91 -8.08
N ALA A 38 3.45 -5.87 -8.34
CA ALA A 38 2.96 -4.50 -8.37
C ALA A 38 2.00 -4.26 -9.56
N TYR A 39 1.00 -3.40 -9.37
CA TYR A 39 0.05 -2.97 -10.42
C TYR A 39 -0.49 -1.58 -10.11
N ASP A 40 -1.38 -1.03 -10.95
CA ASP A 40 -1.96 0.32 -10.86
C ASP A 40 -0.97 1.45 -11.28
N ASN A 41 -1.51 2.63 -11.54
CA ASN A 41 -0.75 3.79 -12.00
C ASN A 41 -0.29 4.65 -10.81
N TYR A 42 1.02 4.75 -10.58
CA TYR A 42 1.57 5.54 -9.46
C TYR A 42 1.26 7.05 -9.50
N ARG A 43 0.90 7.62 -10.66
CA ARG A 43 0.52 9.04 -10.79
C ARG A 43 -0.97 9.28 -10.53
N LYS A 44 -1.79 8.25 -10.67
CA LYS A 44 -3.25 8.31 -10.52
C LYS A 44 -3.79 6.96 -10.02
N PRO A 45 -3.38 6.52 -8.82
CA PRO A 45 -3.76 5.22 -8.31
C PRO A 45 -5.26 5.22 -8.02
N GLN A 46 -5.91 4.13 -8.41
CA GLN A 46 -7.38 3.99 -8.41
C GLN A 46 -7.83 2.63 -7.91
N MET A 47 -6.90 1.70 -7.70
CA MET A 47 -7.21 0.33 -7.35
C MET A 47 -6.87 0.07 -5.89
N ALA A 48 -7.74 -0.69 -5.22
CA ALA A 48 -7.47 -1.20 -3.88
C ALA A 48 -6.23 -2.13 -3.89
N GLY A 49 -5.58 -2.24 -2.75
CA GLY A 49 -4.49 -3.18 -2.50
C GLY A 49 -4.96 -4.63 -2.61
N SER A 50 -4.06 -5.55 -2.92
CA SER A 50 -4.40 -6.97 -2.98
C SER A 50 -4.24 -7.66 -1.63
N GLY A 51 -5.10 -8.64 -1.35
CA GLY A 51 -4.94 -9.48 -0.17
C GLY A 51 -3.76 -10.44 -0.30
N GLY A 52 -3.25 -10.87 0.85
CA GLY A 52 -2.24 -11.93 0.94
C GLY A 52 -2.82 -13.32 0.65
N GLY A 53 -1.93 -14.26 0.37
CA GLY A 53 -2.27 -15.66 0.16
C GLY A 53 -2.77 -16.33 1.44
N GLY A 54 -3.89 -17.04 1.34
CA GLY A 54 -4.42 -17.87 2.42
C GLY A 54 -3.79 -19.27 2.45
N ARG A 55 -4.22 -20.08 3.43
CA ARG A 55 -3.86 -21.51 3.56
C ARG A 55 -5.11 -22.37 3.41
N LEU A 56 -5.15 -23.13 2.32
CA LEU A 56 -6.36 -23.85 1.89
C LEU A 56 -6.81 -24.93 2.87
N ASN A 57 -5.90 -25.77 3.36
CA ASN A 57 -6.22 -26.92 4.23
C ASN A 57 -6.88 -26.52 5.57
N TYR A 58 -6.76 -25.27 5.98
CA TYR A 58 -7.33 -24.75 7.23
C TYR A 58 -8.38 -23.64 7.00
N ASN A 59 -8.73 -23.35 5.75
CA ASN A 59 -9.61 -22.23 5.37
C ASN A 59 -9.17 -20.86 5.94
N TYR A 60 -7.87 -20.68 6.17
CA TYR A 60 -7.34 -19.40 6.65
C TYR A 60 -7.17 -18.43 5.50
N ARG A 61 -7.73 -17.24 5.64
CA ARG A 61 -7.61 -16.16 4.68
C ARG A 61 -6.36 -15.34 4.99
N GLY A 62 -5.66 -14.88 3.95
CA GLY A 62 -4.61 -13.88 4.10
C GLY A 62 -5.19 -12.52 4.50
N GLY A 63 -4.32 -11.61 4.92
CA GLY A 63 -4.71 -10.24 5.27
C GLY A 63 -5.36 -9.54 4.08
N ALA A 64 -6.43 -8.78 4.32
CA ALA A 64 -7.06 -7.98 3.28
C ALA A 64 -6.15 -6.84 2.83
N GLY A 65 -6.17 -6.51 1.54
CA GLY A 65 -5.47 -5.33 1.02
C GLY A 65 -6.17 -4.02 1.41
N GLY A 66 -5.41 -2.94 1.41
CA GLY A 66 -5.90 -1.61 1.75
C GLY A 66 -6.91 -1.04 0.76
N GLY A 67 -7.76 -0.12 1.24
CA GLY A 67 -8.80 0.53 0.45
C GLY A 67 -8.30 1.62 -0.52
N VAL A 68 -9.22 2.45 -1.00
CA VAL A 68 -8.91 3.59 -1.88
C VAL A 68 -9.43 4.88 -1.26
N VAL A 69 -8.58 5.89 -1.11
CA VAL A 69 -8.96 7.26 -0.74
C VAL A 69 -8.70 8.19 -1.91
N ARG A 70 -9.70 8.98 -2.29
CA ARG A 70 -9.58 9.94 -3.39
C ARG A 70 -10.21 11.27 -3.02
N ILE A 71 -9.39 12.33 -2.96
CA ILE A 71 -9.85 13.68 -2.62
C ILE A 71 -9.37 14.67 -3.68
N ALA A 72 -10.31 15.48 -4.17
CA ALA A 72 -10.03 16.62 -5.04
C ALA A 72 -10.60 17.89 -4.37
N SER A 73 -9.73 18.86 -4.12
CA SER A 73 -10.10 20.21 -3.70
C SER A 73 -9.65 21.19 -4.78
N THR A 74 -10.45 22.21 -5.08
CA THR A 74 -10.05 23.29 -6.01
C THR A 74 -9.14 24.33 -5.33
N GLU A 75 -9.13 24.33 -3.99
CA GLU A 75 -8.40 25.30 -3.17
C GLU A 75 -7.52 24.60 -2.14
N ARG A 76 -7.91 24.65 -0.86
CA ARG A 76 -7.11 24.16 0.26
C ARG A 76 -7.53 22.75 0.65
N LEU A 77 -6.54 21.91 0.93
CA LEU A 77 -6.72 20.63 1.61
C LEU A 77 -5.85 20.64 2.87
N VAL A 78 -6.46 20.41 4.03
CA VAL A 78 -5.76 20.32 5.32
C VAL A 78 -5.87 18.89 5.84
N VAL A 79 -4.74 18.27 6.15
CA VAL A 79 -4.67 16.93 6.75
C VAL A 79 -3.98 17.05 8.10
N ASP A 80 -4.77 17.19 9.16
CA ASP A 80 -4.28 17.22 10.55
C ASP A 80 -4.47 15.87 11.27
N GLY A 81 -5.35 15.02 10.72
CA GLY A 81 -5.60 13.67 11.23
C GLY A 81 -4.85 12.60 10.44
N VAL A 82 -5.39 11.38 10.48
CA VAL A 82 -4.83 10.21 9.78
C VAL A 82 -5.69 9.87 8.57
N MET A 83 -5.06 9.83 7.40
CA MET A 83 -5.64 9.28 6.17
C MET A 83 -4.90 7.99 5.84
N MET A 84 -5.62 6.86 5.86
CA MET A 84 -4.97 5.57 5.77
C MET A 84 -5.67 4.59 4.83
N ALA A 85 -4.86 3.90 4.05
CA ALA A 85 -5.22 2.82 3.15
C ALA A 85 -4.28 1.62 3.37
N ASN A 86 -3.97 1.30 4.62
CA ASN A 86 -3.02 0.24 4.95
C ASN A 86 -3.61 -1.14 4.67
N GLY A 87 -2.74 -2.08 4.28
CA GLY A 87 -3.06 -3.50 4.25
C GLY A 87 -3.17 -4.09 5.65
N GLN A 88 -3.93 -5.17 5.79
CA GLN A 88 -4.04 -5.89 7.05
C GLN A 88 -2.86 -6.83 7.26
N ASP A 89 -2.36 -6.84 8.49
CA ASP A 89 -1.43 -7.86 8.97
C ASP A 89 -2.02 -9.26 8.81
N SER A 90 -1.14 -10.24 8.65
CA SER A 90 -1.51 -11.64 8.74
C SER A 90 -2.12 -11.98 10.10
N SER A 91 -3.19 -12.76 10.09
CA SER A 91 -3.88 -13.21 11.31
C SER A 91 -3.53 -14.65 11.72
N TYR A 92 -2.80 -15.40 10.89
CA TYR A 92 -2.56 -16.83 11.09
C TYR A 92 -1.15 -17.25 10.66
N TYR A 93 -0.73 -18.42 11.13
CA TYR A 93 0.48 -19.09 10.64
C TYR A 93 0.35 -19.38 9.14
N CYS A 94 1.41 -19.12 8.38
CA CYS A 94 1.50 -19.39 6.95
C CYS A 94 0.47 -18.68 6.06
N VAL A 95 -0.13 -17.56 6.48
CA VAL A 95 -0.94 -16.72 5.58
C VAL A 95 -0.29 -15.36 5.39
N GLY A 96 -0.32 -14.84 4.17
CA GLY A 96 0.38 -13.60 3.83
C GLY A 96 -0.35 -12.34 4.30
N GLY A 97 0.41 -11.27 4.51
CA GLY A 97 -0.11 -9.92 4.77
C GLY A 97 -0.72 -9.29 3.51
N GLY A 98 -1.71 -8.40 3.70
CA GLY A 98 -2.32 -7.63 2.62
C GLY A 98 -1.47 -6.45 2.19
N ALA A 99 -1.49 -6.09 0.91
CA ALA A 99 -0.80 -4.91 0.40
C ALA A 99 -1.47 -3.61 0.87
N GLY A 100 -0.70 -2.53 0.96
CA GLY A 100 -1.23 -1.18 1.02
C GLY A 100 -2.11 -0.87 -0.20
N GLY A 101 -3.01 0.10 -0.04
CA GLY A 101 -3.98 0.52 -1.04
C GLY A 101 -3.59 1.80 -1.77
N ALA A 102 -4.59 2.54 -2.26
CA ALA A 102 -4.37 3.76 -3.03
C ALA A 102 -4.83 5.02 -2.27
N ILE A 103 -3.99 6.05 -2.26
CA ILE A 103 -4.38 7.40 -1.85
C ILE A 103 -4.06 8.37 -2.99
N TRP A 104 -5.06 9.10 -3.47
CA TRP A 104 -4.87 10.15 -4.47
C TRP A 104 -5.45 11.47 -3.97
N LEU A 105 -4.61 12.50 -3.92
CA LEU A 105 -4.94 13.86 -3.52
C LEU A 105 -4.67 14.83 -4.67
N SER A 106 -5.60 15.76 -4.88
CA SER A 106 -5.41 16.91 -5.75
C SER A 106 -5.93 18.17 -5.06
N CYS A 107 -5.10 19.21 -4.97
CA CYS A 107 -5.48 20.50 -4.40
C CYS A 107 -4.68 21.66 -4.98
N ARG A 108 -5.05 22.91 -4.68
CA ARG A 108 -4.19 24.07 -4.96
C ARG A 108 -3.17 24.27 -3.84
N LYS A 109 -3.61 24.26 -2.59
CA LYS A 109 -2.75 24.47 -1.40
C LYS A 109 -2.91 23.31 -0.43
N LEU A 110 -1.86 22.51 -0.28
CA LEU A 110 -1.80 21.42 0.70
C LEU A 110 -1.29 21.95 2.05
N ALA A 111 -1.87 21.49 3.15
CA ALA A 111 -1.41 21.86 4.49
C ALA A 111 -1.68 20.76 5.53
N GLY A 112 -1.08 20.93 6.70
CA GLY A 112 -1.35 20.14 7.90
C GLY A 112 -0.09 19.47 8.45
N SER A 113 -0.27 18.76 9.57
CA SER A 113 0.78 18.02 10.28
C SER A 113 0.38 16.56 10.55
N GLY A 114 -0.64 16.08 9.84
CA GLY A 114 -1.18 14.72 9.95
C GLY A 114 -0.38 13.68 9.18
N THR A 115 -0.98 12.49 9.05
CA THR A 115 -0.36 11.32 8.44
C THR A 115 -1.16 10.83 7.24
N ILE A 116 -0.46 10.48 6.16
CA ILE A 116 -1.02 9.86 4.96
C ILE A 116 -0.28 8.55 4.72
N GLN A 117 -0.94 7.42 4.92
CA GLN A 117 -0.27 6.11 4.90
C GLN A 117 -1.00 5.09 4.03
N ALA A 118 -0.24 4.35 3.24
CA ALA A 118 -0.70 3.23 2.44
C ALA A 118 0.28 2.06 2.63
N ASP A 119 0.54 1.71 3.88
CA ASP A 119 1.56 0.74 4.24
C ASP A 119 1.06 -0.69 4.07
N GLY A 120 1.98 -1.61 3.78
CA GLY A 120 1.70 -3.04 3.70
C GLY A 120 1.51 -3.69 5.07
N GLY A 121 0.71 -4.74 5.12
CA GLY A 121 0.51 -5.55 6.31
C GLY A 121 1.66 -6.51 6.56
N LYS A 122 1.97 -6.76 7.84
CA LYS A 122 3.03 -7.68 8.26
C LYS A 122 2.75 -9.13 7.89
N ALA A 123 3.82 -9.88 7.66
CA ALA A 123 3.77 -11.32 7.55
C ALA A 123 3.36 -11.96 8.87
N GLY A 124 2.69 -13.11 8.78
CA GLY A 124 2.62 -14.05 9.89
C GLY A 124 3.85 -14.97 9.86
N ASN A 125 3.96 -15.84 10.84
CA ASN A 125 5.03 -16.84 10.88
C ASN A 125 5.04 -17.65 9.56
N ASN A 126 6.23 -17.74 8.95
CA ASN A 126 6.49 -18.50 7.73
C ASN A 126 5.58 -18.09 6.55
N SER A 127 5.42 -16.78 6.31
CA SER A 127 4.59 -16.24 5.22
C SER A 127 5.16 -14.94 4.66
N GLY A 128 4.60 -14.47 3.55
CA GLY A 128 4.99 -13.21 2.93
C GLY A 128 4.29 -11.99 3.51
N ALA A 129 5.01 -10.88 3.68
CA ALA A 129 4.46 -9.59 4.07
C ALA A 129 3.87 -8.85 2.85
N GLY A 130 2.84 -8.03 3.08
CA GLY A 130 2.26 -7.21 2.02
C GLY A 130 3.18 -6.07 1.60
N ALA A 131 3.19 -5.75 0.30
CA ALA A 131 3.90 -4.60 -0.23
C ALA A 131 3.26 -3.27 0.20
N GLY A 132 4.03 -2.18 0.10
CA GLY A 132 3.47 -0.84 0.22
C GLY A 132 2.51 -0.52 -0.94
N GLY A 133 1.60 0.42 -0.69
CA GLY A 133 0.59 0.89 -1.62
C GLY A 133 1.05 2.04 -2.52
N ARG A 134 0.11 2.80 -3.07
CA ARG A 134 0.41 3.96 -3.93
C ARG A 134 -0.23 5.22 -3.39
N ILE A 135 0.60 6.23 -3.13
CA ILE A 135 0.17 7.56 -2.75
C ILE A 135 0.55 8.53 -3.86
N ALA A 136 -0.41 9.33 -4.33
CA ALA A 136 -0.17 10.38 -5.31
C ALA A 136 -0.77 11.70 -4.84
N ILE A 137 0.06 12.74 -4.75
CA ILE A 137 -0.28 14.04 -4.22
C ILE A 137 0.07 15.10 -5.26
N TRP A 138 -0.98 15.70 -5.81
CA TRP A 138 -0.91 16.79 -6.77
C TRP A 138 -1.31 18.10 -6.09
N ARG A 139 -0.39 19.06 -6.00
CA ARG A 139 -0.67 20.38 -5.40
C ARG A 139 -0.03 21.53 -6.15
N ALA A 140 -0.56 22.76 -6.07
CA ALA A 140 0.16 23.90 -6.64
C ALA A 140 1.18 24.50 -5.67
N THR A 141 0.87 24.49 -4.36
CA THR A 141 1.76 24.94 -3.30
C THR A 141 1.56 24.12 -2.02
N ASP A 142 2.60 24.03 -1.20
CA ASP A 142 2.53 23.55 0.17
C ASP A 142 2.43 24.77 1.11
N ALA A 143 1.63 24.69 2.18
CA ALA A 143 1.52 25.78 3.14
C ALA A 143 2.77 25.83 4.04
N LEU A 144 3.27 27.04 4.33
CA LEU A 144 4.38 27.24 5.28
C LEU A 144 4.06 26.57 6.63
N GLY A 145 5.05 25.85 7.18
CA GLY A 145 4.91 25.12 8.44
C GLY A 145 4.14 23.79 8.35
N SER A 146 3.84 23.28 7.14
CA SER A 146 3.25 21.94 7.00
C SER A 146 4.30 20.85 7.18
N GLU A 147 3.95 19.81 7.92
CA GLU A 147 4.85 18.69 8.28
C GLU A 147 4.10 17.36 8.15
N LEU A 148 3.59 17.10 6.94
CA LEU A 148 2.86 15.86 6.66
C LEU A 148 3.80 14.65 6.67
N GLN A 149 3.42 13.62 7.42
CA GLN A 149 4.10 12.34 7.41
C GLN A 149 3.47 11.44 6.34
N VAL A 150 4.26 11.01 5.36
CA VAL A 150 3.74 10.20 4.24
C VAL A 150 4.52 8.91 4.08
N SER A 151 3.83 7.77 4.18
CA SER A 151 4.41 6.44 4.09
C SER A 151 3.63 5.54 3.13
N ALA A 152 4.37 4.79 2.34
CA ALA A 152 3.84 3.65 1.59
C ALA A 152 4.88 2.52 1.71
N VAL A 153 5.25 2.17 2.94
CA VAL A 153 6.29 1.17 3.20
C VAL A 153 5.71 -0.24 3.14
N ALA A 154 6.55 -1.21 2.83
CA ALA A 154 6.20 -2.60 2.95
C ALA A 154 5.89 -2.99 4.40
N GLY A 155 5.11 -4.05 4.58
CA GLY A 155 5.02 -4.74 5.86
C GLY A 155 6.36 -5.35 6.25
N SER A 156 6.42 -6.00 7.41
CA SER A 156 7.63 -6.68 7.88
C SER A 156 7.41 -8.17 8.13
N GLY A 157 8.49 -8.93 8.15
CA GLY A 157 8.51 -10.36 8.42
C GLY A 157 9.93 -10.92 8.35
N ASP A 158 10.13 -12.13 8.87
CA ASP A 158 11.40 -12.83 8.76
C ASP A 158 11.54 -13.48 7.37
N ASP A 159 12.78 -13.62 6.88
CA ASP A 159 13.13 -14.29 5.62
C ASP A 159 12.32 -13.82 4.38
N GLN A 160 12.06 -12.52 4.26
CA GLN A 160 11.29 -11.95 3.15
C GLN A 160 12.17 -11.74 1.91
N ASN A 161 11.81 -12.42 0.83
CA ASN A 161 12.42 -12.25 -0.49
C ASN A 161 11.51 -11.44 -1.42
N GLY A 162 12.09 -10.46 -2.11
CA GLY A 162 11.39 -9.66 -3.13
C GLY A 162 10.28 -8.75 -2.60
N LEU A 163 10.26 -8.48 -1.28
CA LEU A 163 9.34 -7.54 -0.67
C LEU A 163 9.77 -6.10 -0.99
N GLU A 164 8.85 -5.29 -1.47
CA GLU A 164 9.14 -3.92 -1.88
C GLU A 164 8.17 -2.91 -1.25
N ASP A 165 8.73 -1.74 -0.95
CA ASP A 165 7.94 -0.56 -0.63
C ASP A 165 7.06 -0.16 -1.82
N GLY A 166 6.04 0.62 -1.49
CA GLY A 166 5.14 1.24 -2.43
C GLY A 166 5.73 2.49 -3.09
N THR A 167 4.85 3.34 -3.60
CA THR A 167 5.27 4.59 -4.25
C THR A 167 4.60 5.78 -3.59
N VAL A 168 5.39 6.82 -3.29
CA VAL A 168 4.89 8.16 -2.97
C VAL A 168 5.25 9.09 -4.13
N PHE A 169 4.23 9.53 -4.86
CA PHE A 169 4.35 10.50 -5.95
C PHE A 169 3.91 11.88 -5.45
N TRP A 170 4.87 12.79 -5.27
CA TRP A 170 4.64 14.12 -4.68
C TRP A 170 4.97 15.21 -5.70
N LYS A 171 3.97 15.72 -6.44
CA LYS A 171 4.22 16.58 -7.63
C LYS A 171 3.40 17.87 -7.65
N LEU A 172 4.01 18.92 -8.21
CA LEU A 172 3.34 20.19 -8.40
C LEU A 172 2.41 20.10 -9.61
N LEU A 173 1.23 20.73 -9.57
CA LEU A 173 0.38 20.89 -10.75
C LEU A 173 1.15 21.70 -11.79
N GLU A 174 1.39 21.14 -12.96
CA GLU A 174 2.13 21.80 -14.04
C GLU A 174 1.24 22.87 -14.70
N GLY A 175 1.65 24.13 -14.59
CA GLY A 175 0.99 25.29 -15.21
C GLY A 175 1.22 26.60 -14.46
N THR A 176 1.37 27.70 -15.20
CA THR A 176 1.41 29.06 -14.66
C THR A 176 0.04 29.42 -14.08
N ILE A 177 -0.07 29.66 -12.77
CA ILE A 177 -1.23 30.33 -12.19
C ILE A 177 -1.08 31.82 -12.51
N LEU A 178 -1.69 32.28 -13.60
CA LEU A 178 -1.85 33.71 -13.86
C LEU A 178 -2.91 34.24 -12.89
N MET A 179 -2.49 34.82 -11.76
CA MET A 179 -3.38 35.63 -10.94
C MET A 179 -3.48 37.01 -11.57
N LEU A 180 -4.50 37.23 -12.40
CA LEU A 180 -4.96 38.58 -12.68
C LEU A 180 -5.71 39.05 -11.44
N ARG A 181 -5.18 40.10 -10.81
CA ARG A 181 -5.89 40.90 -9.84
C ARG A 181 -6.47 42.10 -10.57
#